data_AF-A0A256ZAV2-F1
#
_entry.id   AF-A0A256ZAV2-F1
#
_cell.length_a   1.000
_cell.length_b   1.000
_cell.length_c   1.000
_cell.angle_alpha   90.00
_cell.angle_beta   90.00
_cell.angle_gamma   90.00
#
_symmetry.space_group_name_H-M   'P 1'
#
loop_
_entity.id
_entity.type
_entity.pdbx_description
1 polymer ?
#
loop_
_entity_poly.entity_id
_entity_poly.type
_entity_poly.pdbx_seq_one_letter_code
_entity_poly.pdbx_strand_id
1 'polypeptide(L)'
;MADSSRFKSQMLQGNLAFKNMDYSVAKEHYTKAVRENPRSADAWYNLALTYENLMNYEDAIEAYKRAIKLNPKDERYWNNLGALVAELGRVKEAMRCFDKVTDINPHSKEGWYNKAVLLAKYGRFKDALVCIDAALREDPDDSDFLLTKSYILEALGRRKEAQDYLDAAMRIIAPSEDVYSEARVDVFGMYDTDASGRPISDLEWLDRGSKFHLSGDFERAEYCYRKALERNPSNPDAFFAIGNVLHEMGKAEEALSYYLKAAELSPDNSDVWYNMGNTYLDLKYVHRAIECYDRALKLDPEKTEAVINKAAALRMLGRIDEAISLYQKALKADPKNAIVWFNLGNAYDAMANYRKALQCYEQVLRLDPENVEAWYNRAAVLYERGKLKEALKSLERALSVKPDFKEAAMLRDDILKEIGAV
;
A
#
# COMPACT_ATOMS: atom_id res chain seq x y z
N MET A 1 63.82 -10.24 -6.92
CA MET A 1 63.25 -9.32 -7.93
C MET A 1 62.25 -10.02 -8.87
N ALA A 2 62.44 -11.30 -9.23
CA ALA A 2 61.53 -12.03 -10.12
C ALA A 2 60.10 -12.22 -9.56
N ASP A 3 59.94 -12.57 -8.28
CA ASP A 3 58.63 -12.83 -7.66
C ASP A 3 57.73 -11.58 -7.60
N SER A 4 58.34 -10.40 -7.41
CA SER A 4 57.59 -9.12 -7.44
C SER A 4 57.07 -8.78 -8.84
N SER A 5 57.82 -9.14 -9.89
CA SER A 5 57.39 -8.94 -11.28
C SER A 5 56.27 -9.91 -11.68
N ARG A 6 56.35 -11.17 -11.25
CA ARG A 6 55.31 -12.18 -11.49
C ARG A 6 54.03 -11.83 -10.75
N PHE A 7 54.11 -11.49 -9.47
CA PHE A 7 52.96 -11.03 -8.68
C PHE A 7 52.23 -9.87 -9.34
N LYS A 8 52.94 -8.80 -9.73
CA LYS A 8 52.34 -7.64 -10.40
C LYS A 8 51.68 -8.01 -11.71
N SER A 9 52.30 -8.90 -12.49
CA SER A 9 51.70 -9.40 -13.73
C SER A 9 50.42 -10.18 -13.47
N GLN A 10 50.40 -11.06 -12.46
CA GLN A 10 49.20 -11.83 -12.11
C GLN A 10 48.07 -10.93 -11.62
N MET A 11 48.38 -9.94 -10.78
CA MET A 11 47.39 -8.94 -10.33
C MET A 11 46.81 -8.15 -11.50
N LEU A 12 47.64 -7.71 -12.46
CA LEU A 12 47.17 -6.97 -13.63
C LEU A 12 46.23 -7.81 -14.51
N GLN A 13 46.62 -9.06 -14.81
CA GLN A 13 45.80 -9.95 -15.63
C GLN A 13 44.50 -10.33 -14.90
N GLY A 14 44.56 -10.56 -13.59
CA GLY A 14 43.37 -10.77 -12.76
C GLY A 14 42.42 -9.58 -12.80
N ASN A 15 42.93 -8.36 -12.63
CA ASN A 15 42.13 -7.13 -12.69
C ASN A 15 41.47 -6.93 -14.06
N LEU A 16 42.21 -7.21 -15.16
CA LEU A 16 41.68 -7.13 -16.52
C LEU A 16 40.57 -8.15 -16.76
N ALA A 17 40.78 -9.41 -16.37
CA ALA A 17 39.78 -10.47 -16.50
C ALA A 17 38.53 -10.15 -15.67
N PHE A 18 38.72 -9.69 -14.43
CA PHE A 18 37.61 -9.29 -13.55
C PHE A 18 36.79 -8.15 -14.15
N LYS A 19 37.45 -7.13 -14.72
CA LYS A 19 36.77 -6.01 -15.42
C LYS A 19 35.98 -6.48 -16.64
N ASN A 20 36.44 -7.53 -17.31
CA ASN A 20 35.77 -8.14 -18.46
C ASN A 20 34.71 -9.20 -18.05
N MET A 21 34.39 -9.31 -16.76
CA MET A 21 33.46 -10.29 -16.20
C MET A 21 33.87 -11.76 -16.43
N ASP A 22 35.13 -12.02 -16.78
CA ASP A 22 35.68 -13.37 -16.87
C ASP A 22 36.21 -13.80 -15.49
N TYR A 23 35.28 -14.10 -14.59
CA TYR A 23 35.60 -14.44 -13.20
C TYR A 23 36.36 -15.76 -13.06
N SER A 24 36.24 -16.67 -14.03
CA SER A 24 37.00 -17.92 -14.03
C SER A 24 38.49 -17.67 -14.28
N VAL A 25 38.81 -16.84 -15.28
CA VAL A 25 40.20 -16.44 -15.57
C VAL A 25 40.75 -15.52 -14.49
N ALA A 26 39.92 -14.60 -13.97
CA ALA A 26 40.30 -13.75 -12.84
C ALA A 26 40.69 -14.59 -11.61
N LYS A 27 39.91 -15.63 -11.29
CA LYS A 27 40.19 -16.54 -10.18
C LYS A 27 41.55 -17.23 -10.35
N GLU A 28 41.86 -17.71 -11.56
CA GLU A 28 43.15 -18.36 -11.83
C GLU A 28 44.32 -17.40 -11.56
N HIS A 29 44.24 -16.18 -12.09
CA HIS A 29 45.28 -15.17 -11.92
C HIS A 29 45.42 -14.70 -10.47
N TYR A 30 44.33 -14.43 -9.76
CA TYR A 30 44.40 -14.06 -8.35
C TYR A 30 44.87 -15.21 -7.46
N THR A 31 44.49 -16.46 -7.78
CA THR A 31 45.02 -17.65 -7.08
C THR A 31 46.55 -17.76 -7.24
N LYS A 32 47.07 -17.49 -8.45
CA LYS A 32 48.51 -17.40 -8.67
C LYS A 32 49.11 -16.21 -7.90
N ALA A 33 48.46 -15.05 -7.90
CA ALA A 33 48.94 -13.87 -7.19
C ALA A 33 49.07 -14.10 -5.67
N VAL A 34 48.08 -14.72 -5.02
CA VAL A 34 48.16 -15.04 -3.59
C VAL A 34 49.21 -16.11 -3.28
N ARG A 35 49.51 -17.03 -4.22
CA ARG A 35 50.61 -17.99 -4.06
C ARG A 35 51.97 -17.32 -4.14
N GLU A 36 52.14 -16.38 -5.06
CA GLU A 36 53.40 -15.62 -5.25
C GLU A 36 53.63 -14.62 -4.11
N ASN A 37 52.56 -14.01 -3.57
CA ASN A 37 52.64 -13.14 -2.41
C ASN A 37 51.46 -13.33 -1.44
N PRO A 38 51.57 -14.29 -0.50
CA PRO A 38 50.51 -14.57 0.47
C PRO A 38 50.23 -13.43 1.47
N ARG A 39 51.11 -12.43 1.55
CA ARG A 39 50.99 -11.28 2.46
C ARG A 39 50.27 -10.08 1.83
N SER A 40 49.85 -10.19 0.56
CA SER A 40 49.10 -9.13 -0.10
C SER A 40 47.62 -9.17 0.29
N ALA A 41 47.18 -8.22 1.12
CA ALA A 41 45.77 -8.10 1.50
C ALA A 41 44.88 -7.87 0.26
N ASP A 42 45.30 -7.00 -0.66
CA ASP A 42 44.55 -6.72 -1.90
C ASP A 42 44.42 -7.93 -2.82
N ALA A 43 45.40 -8.84 -2.83
CA ALA A 43 45.30 -10.05 -3.65
C ALA A 43 44.25 -11.02 -3.08
N TRP A 44 44.18 -11.15 -1.75
CA TRP A 44 43.15 -11.92 -1.07
C TRP A 44 41.77 -11.28 -1.23
N TYR A 45 41.67 -9.95 -1.15
CA TYR A 45 40.42 -9.22 -1.34
C TYR A 45 39.88 -9.37 -2.77
N ASN A 46 40.71 -9.20 -3.80
CA ASN A 46 40.28 -9.38 -5.18
C ASN A 46 39.90 -10.84 -5.47
N LEU A 47 40.59 -11.80 -4.85
CA LEU A 47 40.21 -13.21 -4.92
C LEU A 47 38.84 -13.46 -4.25
N ALA A 48 38.57 -12.83 -3.11
CA ALA A 48 37.28 -12.92 -2.41
C ALA A 48 36.12 -12.40 -3.27
N LEU A 49 36.26 -11.19 -3.84
CA LEU A 49 35.29 -10.62 -4.79
C LEU A 49 35.05 -11.55 -5.99
N THR A 50 36.09 -12.22 -6.47
CA THR A 50 35.98 -13.15 -7.59
C THR A 50 35.22 -14.41 -7.21
N TYR A 51 35.45 -14.96 -6.01
CA TYR A 51 34.69 -16.08 -5.49
C TYR A 51 33.21 -15.73 -5.29
N GLU A 52 32.92 -14.52 -4.81
CA GLU A 52 31.56 -14.00 -4.64
C GLU A 52 30.81 -13.94 -5.99
N ASN A 53 31.43 -13.40 -7.03
CA ASN A 53 30.87 -13.38 -8.40
C ASN A 53 30.70 -14.77 -9.03
N LEU A 54 31.42 -15.78 -8.50
CA LEU A 54 31.27 -17.19 -8.88
C LEU A 54 30.29 -17.95 -7.97
N MET A 55 29.59 -17.25 -7.08
CA MET A 55 28.67 -17.82 -6.07
C MET A 55 29.34 -18.84 -5.12
N ASN A 56 30.65 -18.77 -4.96
CA ASN A 56 31.40 -19.61 -4.03
C ASN A 56 31.63 -18.87 -2.71
N TYR A 57 30.57 -18.79 -1.91
CA TYR A 57 30.51 -17.89 -0.77
C TYR A 57 31.44 -18.28 0.39
N GLU A 58 31.70 -19.57 0.62
CA GLU A 58 32.59 -19.99 1.71
C GLU A 58 34.06 -19.64 1.43
N ASP A 59 34.51 -19.87 0.19
CA ASP A 59 35.87 -19.47 -0.21
C ASP A 59 36.01 -17.94 -0.23
N ALA A 60 34.96 -17.20 -0.61
CA ALA A 60 34.92 -15.75 -0.52
C ALA A 60 35.09 -15.26 0.94
N ILE A 61 34.34 -15.84 1.88
CA ILE A 61 34.42 -15.49 3.30
C ILE A 61 35.83 -15.74 3.86
N GLU A 62 36.44 -16.89 3.55
CA GLU A 62 37.80 -17.19 4.01
C GLU A 62 38.81 -16.20 3.41
N ALA A 63 38.70 -15.90 2.11
CA ALA A 63 39.57 -14.92 1.45
C ALA A 63 39.43 -13.51 2.03
N TYR A 64 38.20 -13.05 2.32
CA TYR A 64 37.97 -11.78 3.03
C TYR A 64 38.60 -11.78 4.43
N LYS A 65 38.43 -12.86 5.20
CA LYS A 65 39.04 -12.99 6.54
C LYS A 65 40.56 -12.95 6.48
N ARG A 66 41.17 -13.50 5.42
CA ARG A 66 42.63 -13.41 5.18
C ARG A 66 43.05 -11.98 4.86
N ALA A 67 42.32 -11.27 4.00
CA ALA A 67 42.58 -9.86 3.69
C ALA A 67 42.52 -8.98 4.96
N ILE A 68 41.46 -9.14 5.76
CA ILE A 68 41.26 -8.45 7.05
C ILE A 68 42.40 -8.74 8.03
N LYS A 69 42.83 -10.01 8.13
CA LYS A 69 43.94 -10.38 9.02
C LYS A 69 45.25 -9.69 8.63
N LEU A 70 45.48 -9.46 7.34
CA LEU A 70 46.69 -8.81 6.82
C LEU A 70 46.63 -7.30 6.96
N ASN A 71 45.47 -6.69 6.73
CA ASN A 71 45.25 -5.26 6.91
C ASN A 71 43.86 -4.99 7.50
N PRO A 72 43.74 -4.94 8.84
CA PRO A 72 42.45 -4.78 9.51
C PRO A 72 41.91 -3.34 9.47
N LYS A 73 42.70 -2.37 8.98
CA LYS A 73 42.35 -0.95 8.93
C LYS A 73 41.71 -0.52 7.62
N ASP A 74 41.59 -1.42 6.65
CA ASP A 74 40.91 -1.13 5.40
C ASP A 74 39.41 -1.46 5.55
N GLU A 75 38.56 -0.44 5.53
CA GLU A 75 37.14 -0.65 5.77
C GLU A 75 36.45 -1.45 4.64
N ARG A 76 37.00 -1.45 3.41
CA ARG A 76 36.38 -2.12 2.25
C ARG A 76 36.21 -3.61 2.48
N TYR A 77 37.20 -4.22 3.13
CA TYR A 77 37.20 -5.66 3.40
C TYR A 77 36.12 -6.04 4.41
N TRP A 78 35.94 -5.21 5.45
CA TRP A 78 34.89 -5.39 6.44
C TRP A 78 33.51 -5.14 5.85
N ASN A 79 33.36 -4.09 5.02
CA ASN A 79 32.09 -3.75 4.40
C ASN A 79 31.57 -4.89 3.51
N ASN A 80 32.42 -5.41 2.63
CA ASN A 80 32.00 -6.45 1.68
C ASN A 80 31.82 -7.81 2.36
N LEU A 81 32.66 -8.17 3.34
CA LEU A 81 32.40 -9.35 4.16
C LEU A 81 31.05 -9.21 4.90
N GLY A 82 30.77 -8.02 5.45
CA GLY A 82 29.54 -7.71 6.15
C GLY A 82 28.30 -7.88 5.26
N ALA A 83 28.36 -7.37 4.02
CA ALA A 83 27.30 -7.52 3.02
C ALA A 83 27.07 -9.00 2.67
N LEU A 84 28.13 -9.73 2.31
CA LEU A 84 28.03 -11.15 1.95
C LEU A 84 27.44 -12.00 3.09
N VAL A 85 27.93 -11.84 4.33
CA VAL A 85 27.39 -12.64 5.45
C VAL A 85 26.00 -12.18 5.88
N ALA A 86 25.59 -10.95 5.57
CA ALA A 86 24.20 -10.49 5.75
C ALA A 86 23.24 -11.20 4.78
N GLU A 87 23.64 -11.36 3.52
CA GLU A 87 22.86 -12.11 2.51
C GLU A 87 22.67 -13.58 2.91
N LEU A 88 23.69 -14.19 3.51
CA LEU A 88 23.64 -15.55 4.06
C LEU A 88 22.89 -15.66 5.40
N GLY A 89 22.28 -14.58 5.89
CA GLY A 89 21.50 -14.57 7.13
C GLY A 89 22.35 -14.63 8.42
N ARG A 90 23.67 -14.44 8.35
CA ARG A 90 24.59 -14.43 9.52
C ARG A 90 24.62 -13.05 10.18
N VAL A 91 23.46 -12.60 10.66
CA VAL A 91 23.20 -11.23 11.15
C VAL A 91 24.20 -10.72 12.17
N LYS A 92 24.56 -11.56 13.15
CA LYS A 92 25.48 -11.17 14.24
C LYS A 92 26.89 -10.89 13.72
N GLU A 93 27.33 -11.59 12.68
CA GLU A 93 28.63 -11.39 12.07
C GLU A 93 28.62 -10.17 11.16
N ALA A 94 27.56 -10.00 10.37
CA ALA A 94 27.35 -8.80 9.53
C ALA A 94 27.39 -7.52 10.38
N MET A 95 26.66 -7.50 11.50
CA MET A 95 26.63 -6.34 12.40
C MET A 95 28.04 -5.97 12.92
N ARG A 96 28.83 -6.96 13.33
CA ARG A 96 30.22 -6.73 13.78
C ARG A 96 31.10 -6.18 12.68
N CYS A 97 30.90 -6.62 11.44
CA CYS A 97 31.64 -6.12 10.29
C CYS A 97 31.31 -4.65 10.02
N PHE A 98 30.03 -4.28 10.00
CA PHE A 98 29.62 -2.89 9.81
C PHE A 98 30.00 -1.99 10.99
N ASP A 99 29.95 -2.48 12.23
CA ASP A 99 30.51 -1.78 13.40
C ASP A 99 31.99 -1.44 13.17
N LYS A 100 32.77 -2.41 12.67
CA LYS A 100 34.19 -2.20 12.36
C LYS A 100 34.41 -1.17 11.24
N VAL A 101 33.58 -1.16 10.21
CA VAL A 101 33.64 -0.13 9.16
C VAL A 101 33.48 1.26 9.79
N THR A 102 32.45 1.46 10.61
CA THR A 102 32.18 2.75 11.25
C THR A 102 33.19 3.14 12.32
N ASP A 103 33.85 2.16 12.97
CA ASP A 103 34.96 2.39 13.90
C ASP A 103 36.23 2.88 13.17
N ILE A 104 36.52 2.31 11.99
CA ILE A 104 37.70 2.63 11.18
C ILE A 104 37.51 4.00 10.52
N ASN A 105 36.33 4.20 9.91
CA ASN A 105 35.99 5.41 9.19
C ASN A 105 34.57 5.88 9.56
N PRO A 106 34.45 6.82 10.51
CA PRO A 106 33.16 7.42 10.90
C PRO A 106 32.46 8.19 9.78
N HIS A 107 33.15 8.52 8.67
CA HIS A 107 32.60 9.20 7.49
C HIS A 107 32.31 8.23 6.33
N SER A 108 32.32 6.91 6.57
CA SER A 108 31.98 5.92 5.54
C SER A 108 30.48 5.88 5.29
N LYS A 109 30.04 6.51 4.20
CA LYS A 109 28.61 6.52 3.81
C LYS A 109 28.09 5.12 3.52
N GLU A 110 28.84 4.28 2.82
CA GLU A 110 28.46 2.90 2.49
C GLU A 110 28.37 2.02 3.75
N GLY A 111 29.28 2.22 4.71
CA GLY A 111 29.26 1.52 5.98
C GLY A 111 28.03 1.84 6.82
N TRP A 112 27.70 3.12 6.94
CA TRP A 112 26.49 3.57 7.63
C TRP A 112 25.21 3.10 6.93
N TYR A 113 25.17 3.18 5.61
CA TYR A 113 24.05 2.73 4.79
C TYR A 113 23.79 1.22 4.95
N ASN A 114 24.80 0.38 4.75
CA ASN A 114 24.66 -1.07 4.86
C ASN A 114 24.24 -1.51 6.28
N LYS A 115 24.75 -0.81 7.30
CA LYS A 115 24.32 -1.00 8.69
C LYS A 115 22.85 -0.61 8.90
N ALA A 116 22.42 0.50 8.32
CA ALA A 116 21.02 0.97 8.39
C ALA A 116 20.08 -0.06 7.76
N VAL A 117 20.39 -0.53 6.54
CA VAL A 117 19.62 -1.55 5.81
C VAL A 117 19.51 -2.83 6.64
N LEU A 118 20.63 -3.32 7.19
CA LEU A 118 20.62 -4.51 8.05
C LEU A 118 19.74 -4.32 9.29
N LEU A 119 19.86 -3.18 9.99
CA LEU A 119 19.05 -2.90 11.18
C LEU A 119 17.56 -2.80 10.86
N ALA A 120 17.22 -2.14 9.75
CA ALA A 120 15.84 -1.98 9.31
C ALA A 120 15.21 -3.33 8.94
N LYS A 121 15.94 -4.19 8.21
CA LYS A 121 15.53 -5.57 7.87
C LYS A 121 15.14 -6.41 9.09
N TYR A 122 15.77 -6.17 10.24
CA TYR A 122 15.49 -6.87 11.50
C TYR A 122 14.66 -6.04 12.50
N GLY A 123 13.94 -5.01 12.02
CA GLY A 123 12.96 -4.27 12.80
C GLY A 123 13.55 -3.28 13.82
N ARG A 124 14.87 -3.04 13.80
CA ARG A 124 15.54 -2.07 14.69
C ARG A 124 15.51 -0.67 14.09
N PHE A 125 14.31 -0.18 13.77
CA PHE A 125 14.11 1.06 13.01
C PHE A 125 14.71 2.32 13.66
N LYS A 126 14.70 2.41 15.00
CA LYS A 126 15.30 3.57 15.71
C LYS A 126 16.82 3.63 15.50
N ASP A 127 17.49 2.49 15.56
CA ASP A 127 18.94 2.41 15.37
C ASP A 127 19.30 2.57 13.88
N ALA A 128 18.46 2.01 13.00
CA ALA A 128 18.58 2.19 11.56
C ALA A 128 18.48 3.67 11.17
N LEU A 129 17.58 4.43 11.80
CA LEU A 129 17.41 5.86 11.56
C LEU A 129 18.69 6.65 11.87
N VAL A 130 19.35 6.34 12.99
CA VAL A 130 20.62 6.98 13.36
C VAL A 130 21.70 6.68 12.32
N CYS A 131 21.74 5.46 11.79
CA CYS A 131 22.71 5.06 10.78
C CYS A 131 22.43 5.73 9.43
N ILE A 132 21.18 5.76 8.96
CA ILE A 132 20.85 6.40 7.67
C ILE A 132 21.05 7.92 7.73
N ASP A 133 20.80 8.54 8.89
CA ASP A 133 21.12 9.96 9.14
C ASP A 133 22.63 10.24 9.12
N ALA A 134 23.46 9.24 9.42
CA ALA A 134 24.91 9.35 9.28
C ALA A 134 25.34 9.24 7.81
N ALA A 135 24.74 8.34 7.03
CA ALA A 135 25.01 8.23 5.60
C ALA A 135 24.60 9.49 4.82
N LEU A 136 23.39 10.01 5.09
CA LEU A 136 22.87 11.25 4.46
C LEU A 136 23.64 12.51 4.85
N ARG A 137 24.38 12.52 5.97
CA ARG A 137 25.24 13.65 6.31
C ARG A 137 26.45 13.75 5.38
N GLU A 138 26.92 12.61 4.87
CA GLU A 138 28.05 12.55 3.94
C GLU A 138 27.58 12.70 2.49
N ASP A 139 26.39 12.18 2.16
CA ASP A 139 25.78 12.30 0.82
C ASP A 139 24.27 12.58 0.92
N PRO A 140 23.86 13.86 1.01
CA PRO A 140 22.46 14.23 1.23
C PRO A 140 21.53 13.96 0.03
N ASP A 141 22.11 13.87 -1.17
CA ASP A 141 21.39 13.75 -2.44
C ASP A 141 21.42 12.31 -3.00
N ASP A 142 21.86 11.34 -2.18
CA ASP A 142 21.81 9.93 -2.55
C ASP A 142 20.38 9.38 -2.45
N SER A 143 19.83 8.96 -3.59
CA SER A 143 18.45 8.50 -3.68
C SER A 143 18.18 7.25 -2.84
N ASP A 144 19.13 6.32 -2.75
CA ASP A 144 18.96 5.08 -1.99
C ASP A 144 18.91 5.38 -0.50
N PHE A 145 19.68 6.37 -0.05
CA PHE A 145 19.70 6.79 1.34
C PHE A 145 18.39 7.48 1.74
N LEU A 146 17.88 8.36 0.87
CA LEU A 146 16.61 9.06 1.06
C LEU A 146 15.43 8.06 1.09
N LEU A 147 15.40 7.09 0.17
CA LEU A 147 14.39 6.02 0.13
C LEU A 147 14.43 5.15 1.40
N THR A 148 15.63 4.73 1.81
CA THR A 148 15.80 3.92 3.03
C THR A 148 15.36 4.69 4.27
N LYS A 149 15.66 5.99 4.35
CA LYS A 149 15.20 6.85 5.44
C LYS A 149 13.69 7.02 5.44
N SER A 150 13.08 7.23 4.28
CA SER A 150 11.62 7.30 4.13
C SER A 150 10.95 6.06 4.72
N TYR A 151 11.42 4.87 4.37
CA TYR A 151 10.92 3.61 4.93
C TYR A 151 11.08 3.48 6.44
N ILE A 152 12.26 3.80 6.96
CA ILE A 152 12.52 3.74 8.40
C ILE A 152 11.56 4.70 9.14
N LEU A 153 11.33 5.90 8.61
CA LEU A 153 10.40 6.87 9.18
C LEU A 153 8.95 6.38 9.12
N GLU A 154 8.55 5.75 8.03
CA GLU A 154 7.22 5.18 7.86
C GLU A 154 6.96 4.06 8.87
N ALA A 155 7.92 3.14 9.03
CA ALA A 155 7.87 2.07 10.03
C ALA A 155 7.82 2.59 11.48
N LEU A 156 8.33 3.80 11.72
CA LEU A 156 8.24 4.50 13.01
C LEU A 156 6.95 5.33 13.16
N GLY A 157 6.04 5.31 12.19
CA GLY A 157 4.78 6.06 12.19
C GLY A 157 4.92 7.55 11.82
N ARG A 158 6.09 8.00 11.38
CA ARG A 158 6.39 9.40 11.01
C ARG A 158 6.04 9.65 9.54
N ARG A 159 4.78 9.40 9.17
CA ARG A 159 4.30 9.37 7.78
C ARG A 159 4.57 10.65 6.98
N LYS A 160 4.40 11.82 7.59
CA LYS A 160 4.62 13.10 6.90
C LYS A 160 6.09 13.27 6.50
N GLU A 161 7.01 12.99 7.43
CA GLU A 161 8.44 13.08 7.14
C GLU A 161 8.87 12.01 6.15
N ALA A 162 8.35 10.79 6.27
CA ALA A 162 8.60 9.72 5.31
C ALA A 162 8.24 10.15 3.88
N GLN A 163 7.10 10.81 3.70
CA GLN A 163 6.69 11.35 2.41
C GLN A 163 7.63 12.44 1.90
N ASP A 164 8.08 13.36 2.76
CA ASP A 164 9.02 14.42 2.36
C ASP A 164 10.35 13.85 1.82
N TYR A 165 10.89 12.81 2.47
CA TYR A 165 12.11 12.14 2.01
C TYR A 165 11.88 11.28 0.76
N LEU A 166 10.70 10.67 0.62
CA LEU A 166 10.33 9.97 -0.60
C LEU A 166 10.29 10.96 -1.77
N ASP A 167 9.55 12.06 -1.62
CA ASP A 167 9.45 13.09 -2.65
C ASP A 167 10.83 13.66 -3.02
N ALA A 168 11.72 13.83 -2.04
CA ALA A 168 13.10 14.25 -2.27
C ALA A 168 13.87 13.22 -3.11
N ALA A 169 13.83 11.93 -2.76
CA ALA A 169 14.46 10.87 -3.53
C ALA A 169 13.94 10.83 -4.97
N MET A 170 12.63 10.97 -5.14
CA MET A 170 11.99 10.87 -6.45
C MET A 170 12.29 12.05 -7.37
N ARG A 171 12.52 13.26 -6.82
CA ARG A 171 13.03 14.39 -7.61
C ARG A 171 14.40 14.12 -8.20
N ILE A 172 15.21 13.29 -7.55
CA ILE A 172 16.58 12.96 -7.98
C ILE A 172 16.55 11.86 -9.04
N ILE A 173 15.72 10.83 -8.84
CA ILE A 173 15.60 9.69 -9.78
C ILE A 173 14.94 10.12 -11.10
N ALA A 174 14.00 11.08 -11.06
CA ALA A 174 13.27 11.65 -12.21
C ALA A 174 12.39 10.65 -13.01
N PRO A 175 11.42 11.11 -13.81
CA PRO A 175 10.00 11.09 -13.49
C PRO A 175 9.23 10.02 -14.30
N SER A 176 9.69 8.78 -14.35
CA SER A 176 8.84 7.70 -14.86
C SER A 176 8.15 6.98 -13.70
N GLU A 177 6.82 6.86 -13.78
CA GLU A 177 5.99 6.10 -12.84
C GLU A 177 6.49 4.65 -12.63
N ASP A 178 7.28 4.11 -13.58
CA ASP A 178 7.78 2.75 -13.51
C ASP A 178 8.83 2.55 -12.40
N VAL A 179 9.77 3.49 -12.21
CA VAL A 179 10.83 3.37 -11.18
C VAL A 179 10.26 3.60 -9.77
N TYR A 180 9.15 4.34 -9.65
CA TYR A 180 8.38 4.46 -8.40
C TYR A 180 7.93 3.10 -7.86
N SER A 181 7.66 2.15 -8.76
CA SER A 181 7.21 0.82 -8.38
C SER A 181 8.37 -0.04 -7.87
N GLU A 182 9.48 -0.16 -8.61
CA GLU A 182 10.59 -1.05 -8.23
C GLU A 182 11.35 -0.59 -6.97
N ALA A 183 11.60 0.72 -6.80
CA ALA A 183 12.32 1.22 -5.63
C ALA A 183 11.51 1.10 -4.32
N ARG A 184 10.18 1.22 -4.39
CA ARG A 184 9.30 0.95 -3.23
C ARG A 184 9.35 -0.51 -2.80
N VAL A 185 9.68 -1.43 -3.71
CA VAL A 185 9.52 -2.87 -3.52
C VAL A 185 10.66 -3.48 -2.75
N ASP A 186 11.89 -3.10 -3.09
CA ASP A 186 13.08 -3.48 -2.33
C ASP A 186 13.01 -2.92 -0.91
N VAL A 187 12.48 -1.71 -0.78
CA VAL A 187 12.37 -0.97 0.47
C VAL A 187 11.30 -1.56 1.40
N PHE A 188 10.19 -2.10 0.89
CA PHE A 188 9.13 -2.70 1.70
C PHE A 188 9.29 -4.21 1.94
N GLY A 189 10.42 -4.81 1.54
CA GLY A 189 10.65 -6.24 1.69
C GLY A 189 9.69 -7.09 0.85
N MET A 190 9.18 -6.53 -0.24
CA MET A 190 8.24 -7.17 -1.17
C MET A 190 9.01 -7.94 -2.24
N TYR A 191 9.86 -8.86 -1.81
CA TYR A 191 10.67 -9.69 -2.72
C TYR A 191 9.79 -10.55 -3.61
N ASP A 192 10.26 -10.77 -4.85
CA ASP A 192 9.63 -11.66 -5.85
C ASP A 192 9.77 -13.16 -5.52
N THR A 193 10.61 -13.49 -4.55
CA THR A 193 10.82 -14.84 -4.05
C THR A 193 10.52 -14.93 -2.56
N ASP A 194 10.11 -16.11 -2.11
CA ASP A 194 10.04 -16.41 -0.67
C ASP A 194 11.43 -16.60 -0.04
N ALA A 195 11.46 -16.89 1.26
CA ALA A 195 12.70 -17.09 2.02
C ALA A 195 13.56 -18.27 1.54
N SER A 196 13.02 -19.16 0.69
CA SER A 196 13.74 -20.27 0.08
C SER A 196 14.23 -19.98 -1.35
N GLY A 197 13.95 -18.77 -1.87
CA GLY A 197 14.25 -18.40 -3.25
C GLY A 197 13.22 -18.88 -4.27
N ARG A 198 12.09 -19.45 -3.82
CA ARG A 198 11.00 -19.85 -4.72
C ARG A 198 10.21 -18.61 -5.17
N PRO A 199 9.92 -18.44 -6.47
CA PRO A 199 9.08 -17.36 -6.95
C PRO A 199 7.69 -17.37 -6.32
N ILE A 200 7.19 -16.20 -5.96
CA ILE A 200 5.87 -16.01 -5.36
C ILE A 200 4.81 -16.14 -6.45
N SER A 201 3.80 -16.96 -6.18
CA SER A 201 2.65 -17.16 -7.07
C SER A 201 1.72 -15.93 -7.11
N ASP A 202 0.87 -15.86 -8.13
CA ASP A 202 -0.18 -14.84 -8.22
C ASP A 202 -1.13 -14.87 -7.02
N LEU A 203 -1.52 -16.06 -6.54
CA LEU A 203 -2.35 -16.22 -5.34
C LEU A 203 -1.67 -15.72 -4.06
N GLU A 204 -0.37 -15.97 -3.89
CA GLU A 204 0.39 -15.46 -2.74
C GLU A 204 0.53 -13.93 -2.80
N TRP A 205 0.68 -13.37 -4.00
CA TRP A 205 0.64 -11.92 -4.20
C TRP A 205 -0.74 -11.32 -3.89
N LEU A 206 -1.83 -11.99 -4.29
CA LEU A 206 -3.20 -11.60 -3.93
C LEU A 206 -3.41 -11.60 -2.41
N ASP A 207 -2.95 -12.64 -1.70
CA ASP A 207 -3.07 -12.73 -0.24
C ASP A 207 -2.29 -11.60 0.46
N ARG A 208 -1.08 -11.28 -0.01
CA ARG A 208 -0.31 -10.12 0.48
C ARG A 208 -1.05 -8.81 0.23
N GLY A 209 -1.54 -8.60 -0.99
CA GLY A 209 -2.29 -7.40 -1.34
C GLY A 209 -3.53 -7.23 -0.48
N SER A 210 -4.24 -8.31 -0.20
CA SER A 210 -5.44 -8.33 0.65
C SER A 210 -5.14 -7.88 2.08
N LYS A 211 -3.99 -8.27 2.64
CA LYS A 211 -3.56 -7.83 3.98
C LYS A 211 -3.26 -6.33 4.01
N PHE A 212 -2.59 -5.81 2.99
CA PHE A 212 -2.33 -4.38 2.88
C PHE A 212 -3.62 -3.58 2.69
N HIS A 213 -4.53 -4.07 1.84
CA HIS A 213 -5.85 -3.49 1.62
C HIS A 213 -6.62 -3.39 2.94
N LEU A 214 -6.70 -4.48 3.71
CA LEU A 214 -7.35 -4.48 5.03
C LEU A 214 -6.72 -3.52 6.05
N SER A 215 -5.42 -3.23 5.91
CA SER A 215 -4.71 -2.26 6.75
C SER A 215 -4.88 -0.80 6.30
N GLY A 216 -5.55 -0.57 5.15
CA GLY A 216 -5.71 0.75 4.52
C GLY A 216 -4.47 1.23 3.78
N ASP A 217 -3.49 0.36 3.52
CA ASP A 217 -2.29 0.65 2.74
C ASP A 217 -2.55 0.30 1.28
N PHE A 218 -3.26 1.20 0.61
CA PHE A 218 -3.78 1.01 -0.73
C PHE A 218 -2.66 0.94 -1.77
N GLU A 219 -1.60 1.72 -1.61
CA GLU A 219 -0.46 1.74 -2.51
C GLU A 219 0.25 0.38 -2.55
N ARG A 220 0.49 -0.23 -1.37
CA ARG A 220 1.10 -1.57 -1.29
C ARG A 220 0.15 -2.67 -1.76
N ALA A 221 -1.14 -2.52 -1.50
CA ALA A 221 -2.15 -3.45 -1.99
C ALA A 221 -2.17 -3.48 -3.53
N GLU A 222 -2.27 -2.31 -4.16
CA GLU A 222 -2.26 -2.18 -5.62
C GLU A 222 -0.99 -2.80 -6.22
N TYR A 223 0.17 -2.51 -5.64
CA TYR A 223 1.43 -3.09 -6.08
C TYR A 223 1.41 -4.63 -6.06
N CYS A 224 0.99 -5.23 -4.95
CA CYS A 224 0.89 -6.68 -4.83
C CYS A 224 -0.06 -7.28 -5.88
N TYR A 225 -1.20 -6.66 -6.12
CA TYR A 225 -2.14 -7.13 -7.14
C TYR A 225 -1.59 -6.98 -8.56
N ARG A 226 -0.81 -5.93 -8.85
CA ARG A 226 -0.09 -5.79 -10.13
C ARG A 226 0.96 -6.89 -10.31
N LYS A 227 1.70 -7.25 -9.26
CA LYS A 227 2.59 -8.42 -9.29
C LYS A 227 1.84 -9.73 -9.51
N ALA A 228 0.64 -9.89 -8.95
CA ALA A 228 -0.21 -11.03 -9.28
C ALA A 228 -0.53 -11.10 -10.78
N LEU A 229 -0.81 -9.96 -11.42
CA LEU A 229 -1.02 -9.88 -12.87
C LEU A 229 0.24 -10.12 -13.70
N GLU A 230 1.43 -9.73 -13.23
CA GLU A 230 2.68 -10.09 -13.92
C GLU A 230 2.89 -11.61 -13.95
N ARG A 231 2.52 -12.31 -12.87
CA ARG A 231 2.60 -13.78 -12.77
C ARG A 231 1.50 -14.47 -13.57
N ASN A 232 0.29 -13.90 -13.56
CA ASN A 232 -0.86 -14.39 -14.29
C ASN A 232 -1.66 -13.23 -14.90
N PRO A 233 -1.37 -12.85 -16.16
CA PRO A 233 -2.00 -11.70 -16.81
C PRO A 233 -3.51 -11.82 -17.05
N SER A 234 -4.08 -13.01 -16.83
CA SER A 234 -5.50 -13.30 -17.02
C SER A 234 -6.21 -13.61 -15.69
N ASN A 235 -5.64 -13.23 -14.54
CA ASN A 235 -6.25 -13.46 -13.24
C ASN A 235 -7.39 -12.45 -12.97
N PRO A 236 -8.68 -12.87 -12.97
CA PRO A 236 -9.81 -11.96 -12.76
C PRO A 236 -9.84 -11.35 -11.35
N ASP A 237 -9.39 -12.09 -10.33
CA ASP A 237 -9.39 -11.63 -8.94
C ASP A 237 -8.40 -10.49 -8.75
N ALA A 238 -7.24 -10.53 -9.42
CA ALA A 238 -6.26 -9.45 -9.37
C ALA A 238 -6.78 -8.17 -10.06
N PHE A 239 -7.46 -8.28 -11.21
CA PHE A 239 -8.13 -7.13 -11.83
C PHE A 239 -9.22 -6.57 -10.91
N PHE A 240 -10.06 -7.43 -10.33
CA PHE A 240 -11.11 -7.00 -9.41
C PHE A 240 -10.54 -6.29 -8.18
N ALA A 241 -9.48 -6.83 -7.59
CA ALA A 241 -8.83 -6.28 -6.41
C ALA A 241 -8.15 -4.92 -6.68
N ILE A 242 -7.49 -4.75 -7.84
CA ILE A 242 -6.98 -3.43 -8.27
C ILE A 242 -8.13 -2.44 -8.44
N GLY A 243 -9.24 -2.86 -9.06
CA GLY A 243 -10.45 -2.03 -9.19
C GLY A 243 -10.97 -1.54 -7.84
N ASN A 244 -11.04 -2.42 -6.83
CA ASN A 244 -11.49 -2.07 -5.48
C ASN A 244 -10.56 -1.04 -4.83
N VAL A 245 -9.24 -1.26 -4.88
CA VAL A 245 -8.26 -0.34 -4.29
C VAL A 245 -8.28 1.03 -4.97
N LEU A 246 -8.29 1.08 -6.30
CA LEU A 246 -8.35 2.34 -7.04
C LEU A 246 -9.64 3.11 -6.73
N HIS A 247 -10.77 2.40 -6.58
CA HIS A 247 -12.04 3.00 -6.18
C HIS A 247 -11.95 3.62 -4.78
N GLU A 248 -11.37 2.92 -3.80
CA GLU A 248 -11.16 3.44 -2.44
C GLU A 248 -10.18 4.62 -2.38
N MET A 249 -9.21 4.67 -3.30
CA MET A 249 -8.32 5.83 -3.49
C MET A 249 -8.99 7.02 -4.20
N GLY A 250 -10.25 6.88 -4.62
CA GLY A 250 -10.99 7.91 -5.35
C GLY A 250 -10.68 8.01 -6.85
N LYS A 251 -9.92 7.06 -7.41
CA LYS A 251 -9.57 6.97 -8.83
C LYS A 251 -10.62 6.18 -9.61
N ALA A 252 -11.86 6.68 -9.61
CA ALA A 252 -13.01 5.93 -10.10
C ALA A 252 -12.95 5.58 -11.61
N GLU A 253 -12.44 6.46 -12.46
CA GLU A 253 -12.30 6.18 -13.90
C GLU A 253 -11.30 5.05 -14.18
N GLU A 254 -10.17 5.05 -13.48
CA GLU A 254 -9.18 3.98 -13.60
C GLU A 254 -9.76 2.66 -13.10
N ALA A 255 -10.44 2.67 -11.94
CA ALA A 255 -11.09 1.50 -11.37
C ALA A 255 -12.06 0.81 -12.35
N LEU A 256 -12.85 1.58 -13.12
CA LEU A 256 -13.75 1.04 -14.14
C LEU A 256 -13.02 0.20 -15.19
N SER A 257 -11.83 0.60 -15.62
CA SER A 257 -11.07 -0.16 -16.63
C SER A 257 -10.69 -1.55 -16.12
N TYR A 258 -10.31 -1.67 -14.84
CA TYR A 258 -9.98 -2.93 -14.19
C TYR A 258 -11.23 -3.77 -13.92
N TYR A 259 -12.34 -3.16 -13.49
CA TYR A 259 -13.61 -3.89 -13.34
C TYR A 259 -14.14 -4.44 -14.65
N LEU A 260 -14.04 -3.66 -15.75
CA LEU A 260 -14.43 -4.14 -17.07
C LEU A 260 -13.60 -5.35 -17.48
N LYS A 261 -12.29 -5.33 -17.20
CA LYS A 261 -11.43 -6.48 -17.51
C LYS A 261 -11.73 -7.70 -16.62
N ALA A 262 -11.98 -7.48 -15.33
CA ALA A 262 -12.42 -8.54 -14.42
C ALA A 262 -13.75 -9.17 -14.88
N ALA A 263 -14.72 -8.34 -15.30
CA ALA A 263 -16.01 -8.79 -15.80
C ALA A 263 -15.93 -9.50 -17.16
N GLU A 264 -14.95 -9.18 -18.00
CA GLU A 264 -14.66 -9.91 -19.24
C GLU A 264 -14.12 -11.32 -18.95
N LEU A 265 -13.24 -11.44 -17.96
CA LEU A 265 -12.58 -12.70 -17.58
C LEU A 265 -13.46 -13.60 -16.70
N SER A 266 -14.28 -13.02 -15.82
CA SER A 266 -15.24 -13.72 -14.95
C SER A 266 -16.59 -12.99 -14.96
N PRO A 267 -17.40 -13.19 -16.02
CA PRO A 267 -18.68 -12.51 -16.18
C PRO A 267 -19.76 -12.96 -15.17
N ASP A 268 -19.51 -14.06 -14.47
CA ASP A 268 -20.37 -14.68 -13.47
C ASP A 268 -20.12 -14.18 -12.03
N ASN A 269 -19.11 -13.34 -11.81
CA ASN A 269 -18.83 -12.76 -10.51
C ASN A 269 -19.78 -11.57 -10.21
N SER A 270 -20.72 -11.77 -9.29
CA SER A 270 -21.70 -10.73 -8.91
C SER A 270 -21.09 -9.53 -8.18
N ASP A 271 -19.95 -9.69 -7.51
CA ASP A 271 -19.24 -8.62 -6.79
C ASP A 271 -18.60 -7.63 -7.75
N VAL A 272 -18.04 -8.11 -8.86
CA VAL A 272 -17.48 -7.26 -9.91
C VAL A 272 -18.56 -6.33 -10.48
N TRP A 273 -19.73 -6.88 -10.85
CA TRP A 273 -20.84 -6.07 -11.37
C TRP A 273 -21.37 -5.10 -10.32
N TYR A 274 -21.48 -5.51 -9.07
CA TYR A 274 -21.95 -4.64 -7.99
C TYR A 274 -21.00 -3.46 -7.75
N ASN A 275 -19.69 -3.70 -7.59
CA ASN A 275 -18.70 -2.66 -7.34
C ASN A 275 -18.50 -1.74 -8.56
N MET A 276 -18.58 -2.29 -9.77
CA MET A 276 -18.63 -1.48 -10.99
C MET A 276 -19.88 -0.58 -11.02
N GLY A 277 -21.02 -1.08 -10.55
CA GLY A 277 -22.24 -0.29 -10.39
C GLY A 277 -22.08 0.87 -9.41
N ASN A 278 -21.47 0.62 -8.26
CA ASN A 278 -21.15 1.67 -7.28
C ASN A 278 -20.22 2.73 -7.90
N THR A 279 -19.18 2.29 -8.61
CA THR A 279 -18.23 3.19 -9.29
C THR A 279 -18.90 4.06 -10.35
N TYR A 280 -19.80 3.50 -11.16
CA TYR A 280 -20.59 4.29 -12.11
C TYR A 280 -21.50 5.31 -11.41
N LEU A 281 -22.03 4.98 -10.21
CA LEU A 281 -22.89 5.88 -9.46
C LEU A 281 -22.09 7.08 -8.91
N ASP A 282 -20.86 6.86 -8.45
CA ASP A 282 -19.97 7.93 -7.99
C ASP A 282 -19.64 8.90 -9.12
N LEU A 283 -19.37 8.36 -10.32
CA LEU A 283 -19.18 9.10 -11.57
C LEU A 283 -20.48 9.68 -12.17
N LYS A 284 -21.62 9.55 -11.48
CA LYS A 284 -22.95 10.04 -11.90
C LYS A 284 -23.48 9.42 -13.20
N TYR A 285 -22.92 8.31 -13.67
CA TYR A 285 -23.45 7.51 -14.77
C TYR A 285 -24.56 6.56 -14.29
N VAL A 286 -25.66 7.15 -13.79
CA VAL A 286 -26.71 6.42 -13.06
C VAL A 286 -27.36 5.29 -13.86
N HIS A 287 -27.57 5.46 -15.18
CA HIS A 287 -28.11 4.40 -16.03
C HIS A 287 -27.19 3.17 -16.11
N ARG A 288 -25.88 3.38 -16.27
CA ARG A 288 -24.89 2.28 -16.31
C ARG A 288 -24.79 1.59 -14.95
N ALA A 289 -24.89 2.34 -13.86
CA ALA A 289 -24.96 1.76 -12.52
C ALA A 289 -26.14 0.78 -12.38
N ILE A 290 -27.33 1.18 -12.83
CA ILE A 290 -28.53 0.31 -12.81
C ILE A 290 -28.31 -0.96 -13.63
N GLU A 291 -27.76 -0.87 -14.84
CA GLU A 291 -27.45 -2.04 -15.67
C GLU A 291 -26.49 -3.01 -14.97
N CYS A 292 -25.48 -2.48 -14.27
CA CYS A 292 -24.54 -3.27 -13.50
C CYS A 292 -25.22 -3.97 -12.32
N TYR A 293 -26.07 -3.25 -11.56
CA TYR A 293 -26.84 -3.87 -10.49
C TYR A 293 -27.83 -4.91 -11.00
N ASP A 294 -28.44 -4.72 -12.17
CA ASP A 294 -29.30 -5.72 -12.81
C ASP A 294 -28.54 -7.01 -13.13
N ARG A 295 -27.30 -6.89 -13.61
CA ARG A 295 -26.43 -8.05 -13.84
C ARG A 295 -26.02 -8.72 -12.52
N ALA A 296 -25.62 -7.94 -11.52
CA ALA A 296 -25.29 -8.46 -10.19
C ALA A 296 -26.46 -9.26 -9.58
N LEU A 297 -27.68 -8.70 -9.63
CA LEU A 297 -28.89 -9.33 -9.10
C LEU A 297 -29.39 -10.53 -9.93
N LYS A 298 -29.01 -10.61 -11.21
CA LYS A 298 -29.28 -11.79 -12.03
C LYS A 298 -28.39 -12.96 -11.62
N LEU A 299 -27.16 -12.69 -11.20
CA LEU A 299 -26.18 -13.68 -10.76
C LEU A 299 -26.42 -14.08 -9.29
N ASP A 300 -26.72 -13.10 -8.44
CA ASP A 300 -27.04 -13.28 -7.03
C ASP A 300 -28.32 -12.50 -6.66
N PRO A 301 -29.49 -13.14 -6.74
CA PRO A 301 -30.77 -12.50 -6.42
C PRO A 301 -30.95 -12.06 -4.97
N GLU A 302 -30.13 -12.59 -4.03
CA GLU A 302 -30.23 -12.32 -2.60
C GLU A 302 -29.31 -11.18 -2.14
N LYS A 303 -28.52 -10.61 -3.05
CA LYS A 303 -27.61 -9.49 -2.80
C LYS A 303 -28.34 -8.21 -2.45
N THR A 304 -28.62 -8.04 -1.17
CA THR A 304 -29.49 -6.99 -0.64
C THR A 304 -28.90 -5.60 -0.88
N GLU A 305 -27.59 -5.45 -0.80
CA GLU A 305 -26.85 -4.22 -1.06
C GLU A 305 -27.05 -3.74 -2.50
N ALA A 306 -27.05 -4.66 -3.48
CA ALA A 306 -27.32 -4.34 -4.87
C ALA A 306 -28.78 -3.89 -5.09
N VAL A 307 -29.74 -4.50 -4.38
CA VAL A 307 -31.15 -4.03 -4.41
C VAL A 307 -31.26 -2.61 -3.86
N ILE A 308 -30.63 -2.33 -2.72
CA ILE A 308 -30.65 -1.02 -2.06
C ILE A 308 -30.03 0.06 -2.97
N ASN A 309 -28.85 -0.22 -3.52
CA ASN A 309 -28.13 0.74 -4.36
C ASN A 309 -28.81 0.95 -5.71
N LYS A 310 -29.41 -0.10 -6.30
CA LYS A 310 -30.26 0.03 -7.48
C LYS A 310 -31.47 0.91 -7.22
N ALA A 311 -32.16 0.71 -6.10
CA ALA A 311 -33.30 1.54 -5.71
C ALA A 311 -32.88 3.00 -5.48
N ALA A 312 -31.72 3.23 -4.86
CA ALA A 312 -31.18 4.59 -4.69
C ALA A 312 -30.88 5.26 -6.04
N ALA A 313 -30.27 4.53 -6.98
CA ALA A 313 -30.01 5.00 -8.34
C ALA A 313 -31.32 5.31 -9.10
N LEU A 314 -32.35 4.46 -8.98
CA LEU A 314 -33.66 4.73 -9.57
C LEU A 314 -34.32 6.00 -9.00
N ARG A 315 -34.19 6.24 -7.70
CA ARG A 315 -34.65 7.49 -7.07
C ARG A 315 -33.92 8.71 -7.63
N MET A 316 -32.61 8.62 -7.87
CA MET A 316 -31.83 9.71 -8.51
C MET A 316 -32.32 10.02 -9.92
N LEU A 317 -32.85 9.04 -10.65
CA LEU A 317 -33.48 9.23 -11.97
C LEU A 317 -34.94 9.69 -11.90
N GLY A 318 -35.50 9.90 -10.71
CA GLY A 318 -36.92 10.22 -10.53
C GLY A 318 -37.87 9.03 -10.73
N ARG A 319 -37.36 7.80 -10.90
CA ARG A 319 -38.15 6.57 -11.01
C ARG A 319 -38.53 6.05 -9.61
N ILE A 320 -39.23 6.90 -8.85
CA ILE A 320 -39.42 6.71 -7.41
C ILE A 320 -40.31 5.52 -7.08
N ASP A 321 -41.36 5.25 -7.87
CA ASP A 321 -42.25 4.08 -7.65
C ASP A 321 -41.48 2.74 -7.75
N GLU A 322 -40.56 2.64 -8.70
CA GLU A 322 -39.72 1.45 -8.87
C GLU A 322 -38.73 1.30 -7.71
N ALA A 323 -38.14 2.40 -7.25
CA ALA A 323 -37.29 2.41 -6.05
C ALA A 323 -38.06 1.94 -4.81
N ILE A 324 -39.29 2.44 -4.59
CA ILE A 324 -40.15 2.04 -3.48
C ILE A 324 -40.45 0.53 -3.55
N SER A 325 -40.78 0.00 -4.72
CA SER A 325 -41.04 -1.43 -4.91
C SER A 325 -39.84 -2.29 -4.50
N LEU A 326 -38.62 -1.88 -4.89
CA LEU A 326 -37.39 -2.57 -4.51
C LEU A 326 -37.10 -2.48 -3.02
N TYR A 327 -37.24 -1.31 -2.40
CA TYR A 327 -37.08 -1.16 -0.94
C TYR A 327 -38.10 -2.00 -0.16
N GLN A 328 -39.35 -2.05 -0.61
CA GLN A 328 -40.36 -2.92 0.00
C GLN A 328 -40.01 -4.41 -0.15
N LYS A 329 -39.44 -4.82 -1.28
CA LYS A 329 -38.93 -6.18 -1.46
C LYS A 329 -37.78 -6.47 -0.48
N ALA A 330 -36.82 -5.56 -0.36
CA ALA A 330 -35.71 -5.69 0.60
C ALA A 330 -36.19 -5.79 2.05
N LEU A 331 -37.19 -4.98 2.45
CA LEU A 331 -37.80 -5.05 3.80
C LEU A 331 -38.61 -6.33 4.05
N LYS A 332 -39.09 -7.02 3.01
CA LYS A 332 -39.71 -8.33 3.19
C LYS A 332 -38.67 -9.39 3.54
N ALA A 333 -37.46 -9.27 3.00
CA ALA A 333 -36.33 -10.16 3.30
C ALA A 333 -35.74 -9.85 4.68
N ASP A 334 -35.48 -8.57 4.97
CA ASP A 334 -35.03 -8.10 6.28
C ASP A 334 -35.85 -6.91 6.79
N PRO A 335 -36.88 -7.16 7.61
CA PRO A 335 -37.71 -6.10 8.19
C PRO A 335 -36.97 -5.18 9.19
N LYS A 336 -35.78 -5.56 9.66
CA LYS A 336 -34.99 -4.81 10.65
C LYS A 336 -33.87 -3.99 10.03
N ASN A 337 -33.80 -3.92 8.69
CA ASN A 337 -32.79 -3.12 8.02
C ASN A 337 -33.12 -1.62 8.10
N ALA A 338 -32.48 -0.91 9.03
CA ALA A 338 -32.68 0.52 9.24
C ALA A 338 -32.29 1.37 8.01
N ILE A 339 -31.26 0.96 7.25
CA ILE A 339 -30.82 1.65 6.03
C ILE A 339 -31.92 1.62 4.96
N VAL A 340 -32.58 0.47 4.79
CA VAL A 340 -33.69 0.33 3.83
C VAL A 340 -34.89 1.18 4.27
N TRP A 341 -35.26 1.16 5.55
CA TRP A 341 -36.32 2.02 6.08
C TRP A 341 -36.02 3.50 5.86
N PHE A 342 -34.79 3.93 6.11
CA PHE A 342 -34.36 5.32 5.90
C PHE A 342 -34.49 5.72 4.43
N ASN A 343 -33.97 4.91 3.52
CA ASN A 343 -34.03 5.18 2.09
C ASN A 343 -35.46 5.12 1.51
N LEU A 344 -36.30 4.23 2.03
CA LEU A 344 -37.73 4.20 1.69
C LEU A 344 -38.44 5.46 2.19
N GLY A 345 -38.09 5.96 3.39
CA GLY A 345 -38.58 7.23 3.91
C GLY A 345 -38.23 8.39 2.98
N ASN A 346 -36.96 8.47 2.56
CA ASN A 346 -36.50 9.47 1.61
C ASN A 346 -37.20 9.37 0.24
N ALA A 347 -37.54 8.16 -0.21
CA ALA A 347 -38.29 7.95 -1.45
C ALA A 347 -39.75 8.44 -1.31
N TYR A 348 -40.42 8.15 -0.20
CA TYR A 348 -41.77 8.67 0.05
C TYR A 348 -41.81 10.18 0.22
N ASP A 349 -40.78 10.75 0.85
CA ASP A 349 -40.65 12.20 1.00
C ASP A 349 -40.50 12.89 -0.36
N ALA A 350 -39.68 12.33 -1.26
CA ALA A 350 -39.54 12.84 -2.63
C ALA A 350 -40.85 12.80 -3.45
N MET A 351 -41.82 11.96 -3.07
CA MET A 351 -43.18 11.95 -3.65
C MET A 351 -44.18 12.83 -2.89
N ALA A 352 -43.72 13.64 -1.93
CA ALA A 352 -44.56 14.37 -0.98
C ALA A 352 -45.54 13.47 -0.19
N ASN A 353 -45.27 12.16 -0.09
CA ASN A 353 -46.04 11.23 0.74
C ASN A 353 -45.52 11.27 2.19
N TYR A 354 -45.64 12.45 2.80
CA TYR A 354 -45.09 12.75 4.11
C TYR A 354 -45.59 11.81 5.20
N ARG A 355 -46.81 11.28 5.09
CA ARG A 355 -47.35 10.30 6.06
C ARG A 355 -46.50 9.03 6.07
N LYS A 356 -46.19 8.46 4.91
CA LYS A 356 -45.38 7.24 4.82
C LYS A 356 -43.91 7.52 5.11
N ALA A 357 -43.39 8.69 4.71
CA ALA A 357 -42.04 9.11 5.04
C ALA A 357 -41.81 9.14 6.57
N LEU A 358 -42.70 9.80 7.31
CA LEU A 358 -42.64 9.84 8.78
C LEU A 358 -42.73 8.46 9.42
N GLN A 359 -43.60 7.57 8.91
CA GLN A 359 -43.68 6.19 9.40
C GLN A 359 -42.35 5.45 9.20
N CYS A 360 -41.68 5.65 8.07
CA CYS A 360 -40.39 5.03 7.81
C CYS A 360 -39.30 5.56 8.74
N TYR A 361 -39.19 6.88 8.90
CA TYR A 361 -38.22 7.47 9.85
C TYR A 361 -38.50 7.04 11.29
N GLU A 362 -39.77 6.88 11.68
CA GLU A 362 -40.13 6.32 12.98
C GLU A 362 -39.74 4.84 13.15
N GLN A 363 -39.65 4.05 12.08
CA GLN A 363 -39.08 2.70 12.15
C GLN A 363 -37.56 2.75 12.28
N VAL A 364 -36.88 3.63 11.52
CA VAL A 364 -35.43 3.85 11.68
C VAL A 364 -35.11 4.18 13.14
N LEU A 365 -35.82 5.16 13.72
CA LEU A 365 -35.60 5.62 15.08
C LEU A 365 -36.01 4.61 16.18
N ARG A 366 -36.79 3.58 15.83
CA ARG A 366 -37.05 2.44 16.71
C ARG A 366 -35.91 1.44 16.70
N LEU A 367 -35.27 1.25 15.55
CA LEU A 367 -34.15 0.32 15.36
C LEU A 367 -32.84 0.94 15.82
N ASP A 368 -32.66 2.24 15.56
CA ASP A 368 -31.50 3.06 15.88
C ASP A 368 -31.97 4.44 16.40
N PRO A 369 -32.16 4.59 17.71
CA PRO A 369 -32.61 5.84 18.33
C PRO A 369 -31.61 7.00 18.22
N GLU A 370 -30.34 6.72 17.90
CA GLU A 370 -29.27 7.71 17.78
C GLU A 370 -29.04 8.16 16.33
N ASN A 371 -29.84 7.66 15.38
CA ASN A 371 -29.73 8.03 13.98
C ASN A 371 -30.02 9.52 13.74
N VAL A 372 -28.96 10.31 13.58
CA VAL A 372 -29.00 11.78 13.49
C VAL A 372 -29.77 12.21 12.24
N GLU A 373 -29.49 11.57 11.11
CA GLU A 373 -30.08 11.87 9.81
C GLU A 373 -31.58 11.56 9.80
N ALA A 374 -32.03 10.47 10.45
CA ALA A 374 -33.45 10.17 10.56
C ALA A 374 -34.21 11.18 11.44
N TRP A 375 -33.60 11.64 12.54
CA TRP A 375 -34.18 12.72 13.36
C TRP A 375 -34.32 14.02 12.55
N TYR A 376 -33.29 14.38 11.77
CA TYR A 376 -33.31 15.56 10.93
C TYR A 376 -34.33 15.45 9.78
N ASN A 377 -34.34 14.36 9.02
CA ASN A 377 -35.30 14.18 7.92
C ASN A 377 -36.75 14.13 8.44
N ARG A 378 -36.97 13.51 9.61
CA ARG A 378 -38.26 13.58 10.31
C ARG A 378 -38.63 15.03 10.65
N ALA A 379 -37.68 15.83 11.14
CA ALA A 379 -37.92 17.25 11.44
C ALA A 379 -38.27 18.05 10.20
N ALA A 380 -37.52 17.87 9.11
CA ALA A 380 -37.76 18.54 7.83
C ALA A 380 -39.17 18.25 7.30
N VAL A 381 -39.59 16.97 7.30
CA VAL A 381 -40.95 16.60 6.89
C VAL A 381 -42.02 17.17 7.82
N LEU A 382 -41.76 17.28 9.13
CA LEU A 382 -42.69 17.90 10.07
C LEU A 382 -42.79 19.42 9.86
N TYR A 383 -41.67 20.06 9.54
CA TYR A 383 -41.59 21.48 9.21
C TYR A 383 -42.41 21.82 7.96
N GLU A 384 -42.22 21.08 6.86
CA GLU A 384 -43.00 21.22 5.62
C GLU A 384 -44.51 21.05 5.84
N ARG A 385 -44.91 20.33 6.90
CA ARG A 385 -46.31 20.15 7.30
C ARG A 385 -46.82 21.19 8.30
N GLY A 386 -46.03 22.22 8.62
CA GLY A 386 -46.36 23.25 9.60
C GLY A 386 -46.36 22.76 11.05
N LYS A 387 -45.80 21.57 11.33
CA LYS A 387 -45.77 20.98 12.66
C LYS A 387 -44.54 21.41 13.46
N LEU A 388 -44.39 22.72 13.62
CA LEU A 388 -43.17 23.37 14.11
C LEU A 388 -42.67 22.83 15.46
N LYS A 389 -43.59 22.59 16.43
CA LYS A 389 -43.22 22.04 17.75
C LYS A 389 -42.64 20.62 17.68
N GLU A 390 -43.21 19.77 16.83
CA GLU A 390 -42.74 18.38 16.67
C GLU A 390 -41.41 18.35 15.89
N ALA A 391 -41.24 19.27 14.94
CA ALA A 391 -39.99 19.47 14.22
C ALA A 391 -38.86 19.90 15.16
N LEU A 392 -39.06 20.93 16.00
CA LEU A 392 -38.08 21.37 17.00
C LEU A 392 -37.64 20.24 17.92
N LYS A 393 -38.60 19.45 18.45
CA LYS A 393 -38.28 18.30 19.31
C LYS A 393 -37.40 17.26 18.60
N SER A 394 -37.57 17.09 17.29
CA SER A 394 -36.75 16.17 16.49
C SER A 394 -35.35 16.74 16.25
N LEU A 395 -35.24 18.05 16.01
CA LEU A 395 -33.95 18.74 15.85
C LEU A 395 -33.15 18.77 17.15
N GLU A 396 -33.81 18.98 18.29
CA GLU A 396 -33.19 18.88 19.61
C GLU A 396 -32.59 17.49 19.83
N ARG A 397 -33.27 16.42 19.38
CA ARG A 397 -32.73 15.06 19.44
C ARG A 397 -31.52 14.90 18.52
N ALA A 398 -31.61 15.33 17.26
CA ALA A 398 -30.48 15.29 16.32
C ALA A 398 -29.25 16.02 16.89
N LEU A 399 -29.44 17.24 17.42
CA LEU A 399 -28.37 18.06 17.98
C LEU A 399 -27.87 17.57 19.34
N SER A 400 -28.68 16.83 20.11
CA SER A 400 -28.21 16.20 21.34
C SER A 400 -27.23 15.05 21.07
N VAL A 401 -27.40 14.35 19.95
CA VAL A 401 -26.49 13.28 19.50
C VAL A 401 -25.29 13.88 18.76
N LYS A 402 -25.53 14.84 17.86
CA LYS A 402 -24.49 15.52 17.07
C LYS A 402 -24.63 17.05 17.18
N PRO A 403 -23.99 17.68 18.19
CA PRO A 403 -24.11 19.13 18.43
C PRO A 403 -23.62 20.03 17.29
N ASP A 404 -22.73 19.54 16.43
CA ASP A 404 -22.13 20.26 15.30
C ASP A 404 -22.88 20.02 13.96
N PHE A 405 -24.07 19.41 14.00
CA PHE A 405 -24.87 19.19 12.79
C PHE A 405 -25.51 20.49 12.28
N LYS A 406 -24.80 21.16 11.37
CA LYS A 406 -25.13 22.51 10.87
C LYS A 406 -26.54 22.61 10.28
N GLU A 407 -26.94 21.64 9.47
CA GLU A 407 -28.23 21.60 8.80
C GLU A 407 -29.39 21.57 9.80
N ALA A 408 -29.27 20.74 10.84
CA ALA A 408 -30.25 20.67 11.91
C ALA A 408 -30.29 21.96 12.76
N ALA A 409 -29.13 22.58 13.03
CA ALA A 409 -29.05 23.84 13.76
C ALA A 409 -29.71 24.99 12.99
N MET A 410 -29.42 25.12 11.69
CA MET A 410 -30.02 26.14 10.83
C MET A 410 -31.54 26.00 10.78
N LEU A 411 -32.06 24.80 10.50
CA LEU A 411 -33.50 24.57 10.44
C LEU A 411 -34.19 24.87 11.79
N ARG A 412 -33.52 24.55 12.91
CA ARG A 412 -34.06 24.85 14.25
C ARG A 412 -34.19 26.36 14.45
N ASP A 413 -33.14 27.10 14.11
CA ASP A 413 -33.11 28.55 14.30
C ASP A 413 -34.12 29.26 13.39
N ASP A 414 -34.34 28.76 12.17
CA ASP A 414 -35.39 29.27 11.27
C ASP A 414 -36.79 29.05 11.84
N ILE A 415 -37.07 27.85 12.37
CA ILE A 415 -38.35 27.56 13.03
C ILE A 415 -38.54 28.46 14.26
N LEU A 416 -37.49 28.69 15.06
CA LEU A 416 -37.56 29.53 16.25
C LEU A 416 -37.89 30.99 15.90
N LYS A 417 -37.32 31.53 14.80
CA LYS A 417 -37.68 32.85 14.28
C LYS A 417 -39.13 32.90 13.82
N GLU A 418 -39.61 31.87 13.11
CA GLU A 418 -40.98 31.81 12.61
C GLU A 418 -42.01 31.86 13.75
N ILE A 419 -41.73 31.20 14.88
CA ILE A 419 -42.63 31.19 16.05
C ILE A 419 -42.39 32.35 17.03
N GLY A 420 -41.46 33.28 16.74
CA GLY A 420 -41.14 34.43 17.57
C GLY A 420 -40.46 34.09 18.90
N ALA A 421 -39.68 33.01 18.94
CA ALA A 421 -39.02 32.52 20.16
C ALA A 421 -37.54 32.97 20.31
N VAL A 422 -37.01 33.78 19.38
CA VAL A 422 -35.63 34.32 19.39
C VAL A 422 -35.61 35.77 18.94
#